data_AF-A0A4Q4UVJ0-F1
#
_entry.id   AF-A0A4Q4UVJ0-F1
#
_cell.length_a   1.000
_cell.length_b   1.000
_cell.length_c   1.000
_cell.angle_alpha   90.00
_cell.angle_beta   90.00
_cell.angle_gamma   90.00
#
_symmetry.space_group_name_H-M   'P 1'
#
loop_
_entity.id
_entity.type
_entity.pdbx_description
1 polymer ?
#
loop_
_entity_poly.entity_id
_entity_poly.type
_entity_poly.pdbx_seq_one_letter_code
_entity_poly.pdbx_strand_id
1 'polypeptide(L)'
;MGLYDQSAGTLAASSKIRPTTAGKLVDPSESIISHVRVNRIADHYKIPKLVQLANSKIELSLRANWSGEIFVQAMREASPLEKGLQEIFAREAAKHAAELFARKDLGQLRNLNPFAVELLRVLGGGVRAGEGQNDYKGSISWRFLTNLKGWNPPC
;
A
#
# COMPACT_ATOMS: atom_id res chain seq x y z
N MET A 1 33.62 -28.90 -61.85
CA MET A 1 34.70 -28.03 -62.34
C MET A 1 34.22 -26.59 -62.19
N GLY A 2 34.75 -25.86 -61.20
CA GLY A 2 34.55 -24.42 -60.89
C GLY A 2 33.15 -24.00 -60.39
N LEU A 3 32.96 -23.09 -59.42
CA LEU A 3 33.82 -22.20 -58.62
C LEU A 3 33.00 -21.78 -57.37
N TYR A 4 33.68 -21.48 -56.26
CA TYR A 4 33.15 -21.08 -54.95
C TYR A 4 33.05 -19.56 -54.83
N ASP A 5 32.06 -19.07 -54.06
CA ASP A 5 32.11 -17.91 -53.13
C ASP A 5 30.68 -17.46 -52.79
N GLN A 6 30.29 -16.90 -51.64
CA GLN A 6 30.79 -16.73 -50.28
C GLN A 6 29.63 -16.03 -49.50
N SER A 7 29.72 -15.97 -48.16
CA SER A 7 29.00 -15.02 -47.27
C SER A 7 27.53 -15.34 -46.92
N ALA A 8 27.22 -15.94 -45.77
CA ALA A 8 27.20 -15.37 -44.42
C ALA A 8 26.17 -14.22 -44.23
N GLY A 9 25.21 -14.43 -43.30
CA GLY A 9 24.23 -13.42 -42.91
C GLY A 9 23.08 -13.94 -42.04
N THR A 10 23.37 -14.18 -40.76
CA THR A 10 22.40 -14.45 -39.67
C THR A 10 21.62 -13.18 -39.28
N LEU A 11 20.45 -13.37 -38.64
CA LEU A 11 19.65 -12.41 -37.83
C LEU A 11 18.77 -11.43 -38.63
N ALA A 12 17.55 -11.08 -38.26
CA ALA A 12 16.77 -11.33 -37.05
C ALA A 12 15.29 -11.37 -37.43
N ALA A 13 14.53 -12.23 -36.76
CA ALA A 13 13.08 -12.13 -36.71
C ALA A 13 12.72 -10.73 -36.17
N SER A 14 12.23 -9.86 -37.05
CA SER A 14 11.71 -8.54 -36.69
C SER A 14 10.37 -8.76 -35.99
N SER A 15 10.43 -9.11 -34.70
CA SER A 15 9.30 -9.00 -33.79
C SER A 15 8.93 -7.53 -33.72
N LYS A 16 8.01 -7.15 -34.60
CA LYS A 16 7.34 -5.86 -34.61
C LYS A 16 6.44 -5.83 -33.37
N ILE A 17 7.02 -5.51 -32.22
CA ILE A 17 6.26 -5.21 -31.01
C ILE A 17 5.44 -3.96 -31.35
N ARG A 18 4.17 -4.18 -31.67
CA ARG A 18 3.19 -3.13 -31.86
C ARG A 18 2.99 -2.48 -30.48
N PRO A 19 3.32 -1.20 -30.25
CA PRO A 19 2.90 -0.52 -29.04
C PRO A 19 1.40 -0.25 -29.21
N THR A 20 0.59 -1.23 -28.85
CA THR A 20 -0.87 -1.05 -28.76
C THR A 20 -1.17 -0.95 -27.29
N THR A 21 -1.24 0.28 -26.79
CA THR A 21 -2.31 0.75 -25.90
C THR A 21 -2.09 2.25 -25.79
N ALA A 22 -2.91 3.01 -26.52
CA ALA A 22 -3.10 4.42 -26.26
C ALA A 22 -3.41 4.57 -24.77
N GLY A 23 -2.68 5.46 -24.08
CA GLY A 23 -2.81 5.69 -22.65
C GLY A 23 -4.26 6.05 -22.30
N LYS A 24 -5.03 5.03 -21.91
CA LYS A 24 -6.19 5.26 -21.05
C LYS A 24 -5.62 5.93 -19.82
N LEU A 25 -6.05 7.16 -19.54
CA LEU A 25 -5.94 7.75 -18.21
C LEU A 25 -6.68 6.78 -17.30
N VAL A 26 -5.97 5.78 -16.78
CA VAL A 26 -6.47 4.90 -15.74
C VAL A 26 -6.73 5.84 -14.58
N ASP A 27 -7.99 5.91 -14.16
CA ASP A 27 -8.34 6.66 -12.97
C ASP A 27 -7.41 6.18 -11.84
N PRO A 28 -6.67 7.09 -11.18
CA PRO A 28 -5.80 6.70 -10.07
C PRO A 28 -6.53 5.87 -9.00
N SER A 29 -7.86 5.99 -8.89
CA SER A 29 -8.70 5.13 -8.05
C SER A 29 -8.77 3.67 -8.52
N GLU A 30 -8.94 3.44 -9.84
CA GLU A 30 -8.95 2.10 -10.45
C GLU A 30 -7.57 1.44 -10.34
N SER A 31 -6.50 2.23 -10.30
CA SER A 31 -5.12 1.76 -10.15
C SER A 31 -4.89 1.09 -8.79
N ILE A 32 -5.28 1.73 -7.67
CA ILE A 32 -5.04 1.20 -6.31
C ILE A 32 -5.79 -0.12 -6.10
N ILE A 33 -7.09 -0.14 -6.43
CA ILE A 33 -7.95 -1.32 -6.23
C ILE A 33 -7.44 -2.49 -7.08
N SER A 34 -7.03 -2.23 -8.32
CA SER A 34 -6.46 -3.25 -9.20
C SER A 34 -5.18 -3.84 -8.61
N HIS A 35 -4.29 -3.01 -8.06
CA HIS A 35 -3.07 -3.50 -7.41
C HIS A 35 -3.35 -4.30 -6.14
N VAL A 36 -4.35 -3.92 -5.33
CA VAL A 36 -4.80 -4.72 -4.17
C VAL A 36 -5.29 -6.10 -4.62
N ARG A 37 -6.09 -6.17 -5.68
CA ARG A 37 -6.57 -7.45 -6.23
C ARG A 37 -5.44 -8.32 -6.75
N VAL A 38 -4.51 -7.74 -7.51
CA VAL A 38 -3.31 -8.44 -7.99
C VAL A 38 -2.46 -8.95 -6.82
N ASN A 39 -2.32 -8.16 -5.75
CA ASN A 39 -1.61 -8.58 -4.54
C ASN A 39 -2.24 -9.84 -3.93
N ARG A 40 -3.57 -9.85 -3.78
CA ARG A 40 -4.30 -11.01 -3.23
C ARG A 40 -4.16 -12.25 -4.10
N ILE A 41 -4.27 -12.10 -5.41
CA ILE A 41 -4.08 -13.21 -6.36
C ILE A 41 -2.64 -13.74 -6.25
N ALA A 42 -1.66 -12.85 -6.21
CA ALA A 42 -0.26 -13.21 -6.09
C ALA A 42 0.05 -13.92 -4.76
N ASP A 43 -0.56 -13.49 -3.66
CA ASP A 43 -0.41 -14.17 -2.38
C ASP A 43 -1.09 -15.55 -2.38
N HIS A 44 -2.28 -15.64 -2.97
CA HIS A 44 -3.01 -16.90 -3.09
C HIS A 44 -2.19 -17.97 -3.83
N TYR A 45 -1.58 -17.59 -4.96
CA TYR A 45 -0.71 -18.48 -5.75
C TYR A 45 0.75 -18.51 -5.28
N LYS A 46 1.07 -17.85 -4.15
CA LYS A 46 2.40 -17.82 -3.55
C LYS A 46 3.49 -17.40 -4.54
N ILE A 47 3.30 -16.23 -5.18
CA ILE A 47 4.22 -15.59 -6.12
C ILE A 47 4.86 -14.36 -5.44
N PRO A 48 5.96 -14.50 -4.67
CA PRO A 48 6.42 -13.47 -3.74
C PRO A 48 6.88 -12.18 -4.44
N LYS A 49 7.51 -12.31 -5.61
CA LYS A 49 7.95 -11.16 -6.41
C LYS A 49 6.77 -10.29 -6.86
N LEU A 50 5.64 -10.91 -7.18
CA LEU A 50 4.45 -10.19 -7.60
C LEU A 50 3.73 -9.54 -6.41
N VAL A 51 3.71 -10.19 -5.25
CA VAL A 51 3.25 -9.58 -3.99
C VAL A 51 4.05 -8.31 -3.67
N GLN A 52 5.40 -8.39 -3.74
CA GLN A 52 6.28 -7.25 -3.51
C GLN A 52 6.04 -6.10 -4.50
N LEU A 53 5.92 -6.42 -5.79
CA LEU A 53 5.63 -5.43 -6.82
C LEU A 53 4.28 -4.76 -6.59
N ALA A 54 3.23 -5.55 -6.30
CA ALA A 54 1.90 -5.02 -6.03
C ALA A 54 1.89 -4.14 -4.78
N ASN A 55 2.57 -4.54 -3.70
CA ASN A 55 2.75 -3.72 -2.49
C ASN A 55 3.39 -2.36 -2.81
N SER A 56 4.49 -2.35 -3.58
CA SER A 56 5.16 -1.11 -3.97
C SER A 56 4.25 -0.20 -4.81
N LYS A 57 3.44 -0.78 -5.72
CA LYS A 57 2.49 -0.01 -6.53
C LYS A 57 1.33 0.55 -5.71
N ILE A 58 0.82 -0.18 -4.74
CA ILE A 58 -0.21 0.30 -3.80
C ILE A 58 0.33 1.48 -3.01
N GLU A 59 1.52 1.34 -2.42
CA GLU A 59 2.15 2.41 -1.63
C GLU A 59 2.39 3.68 -2.46
N LEU A 60 2.95 3.55 -3.68
CA LEU A 60 3.15 4.69 -4.57
C LEU A 60 1.83 5.37 -4.97
N SER A 61 0.80 4.57 -5.25
CA SER A 61 -0.48 5.09 -5.70
C SER A 61 -1.23 5.80 -4.56
N LEU A 62 -1.19 5.25 -3.35
CA LEU A 62 -1.76 5.89 -2.16
C LEU A 62 -1.07 7.21 -1.82
N ARG A 63 0.26 7.27 -1.94
CA ARG A 63 1.02 8.52 -1.72
C ARG A 63 0.74 9.57 -2.80
N ALA A 64 0.59 9.15 -4.05
CA ALA A 64 0.39 10.07 -5.18
C ALA A 64 -1.04 10.62 -5.24
N ASN A 65 -2.03 9.80 -4.90
CA ASN A 65 -3.45 10.12 -5.10
C ASN A 65 -4.26 9.72 -3.86
N TRP A 66 -3.94 10.32 -2.72
CA TRP A 66 -4.66 10.06 -1.48
C TRP A 66 -6.14 10.48 -1.60
N SER A 67 -7.01 9.58 -1.16
CA SER A 67 -8.43 9.85 -0.92
C SER A 67 -8.92 8.89 0.14
N GLY A 68 -9.52 9.42 1.22
CA GLY A 68 -10.10 8.58 2.27
C GLY A 68 -11.16 7.60 1.75
N GLU A 69 -11.87 7.93 0.67
CA GLU A 69 -12.86 7.04 0.07
C GLU A 69 -12.20 5.87 -0.67
N ILE A 70 -11.21 6.17 -1.51
CA ILE A 70 -10.43 5.15 -2.21
C ILE A 70 -9.69 4.26 -1.21
N PHE A 71 -9.18 4.84 -0.13
CA PHE A 71 -8.51 4.11 0.94
C PHE A 71 -9.46 3.10 1.63
N VAL A 72 -10.65 3.53 2.06
CA VAL A 72 -11.64 2.64 2.69
C VAL A 72 -12.08 1.55 1.72
N GLN A 73 -12.26 1.88 0.44
CA GLN A 73 -12.60 0.90 -0.59
C GLN A 73 -11.46 -0.12 -0.80
N ALA A 74 -10.21 0.34 -0.87
CA ALA A 74 -9.04 -0.51 -0.99
C ALA A 74 -8.88 -1.44 0.22
N MET A 75 -9.14 -0.95 1.45
CA MET A 75 -9.14 -1.78 2.65
C MET A 75 -10.25 -2.85 2.63
N ARG A 76 -11.42 -2.52 2.08
CA ARG A 76 -12.53 -3.48 1.92
C ARG A 76 -12.15 -4.60 0.94
N GLU A 77 -11.52 -4.24 -0.17
CA GLU A 77 -11.01 -5.19 -1.17
C GLU A 77 -9.83 -6.02 -0.65
N ALA A 78 -9.02 -5.44 0.24
CA ALA A 78 -7.90 -6.10 0.89
C ALA A 78 -8.32 -7.04 2.03
N SER A 79 -9.61 -7.19 2.34
CA SER A 79 -10.10 -8.04 3.44
C SER A 79 -10.13 -9.54 3.02
N PRO A 80 -9.51 -10.46 3.78
CA PRO A 80 -8.70 -10.26 4.99
C PRO A 80 -7.32 -9.66 4.73
N LEU A 81 -6.91 -8.72 5.60
CA LEU A 81 -5.68 -7.96 5.45
C LEU A 81 -4.47 -8.85 5.70
N GLU A 82 -3.72 -9.13 4.64
CA GLU A 82 -2.41 -9.77 4.73
C GLU A 82 -1.40 -8.85 5.44
N LYS A 83 -0.45 -9.43 6.18
CA LYS A 83 0.51 -8.68 7.02
C LYS A 83 1.22 -7.55 6.26
N GLY A 84 1.64 -7.81 5.02
CA GLY A 84 2.31 -6.80 4.18
C GLY A 84 1.42 -5.62 3.80
N LEU A 85 0.15 -5.88 3.48
CA LEU A 85 -0.83 -4.83 3.18
C LEU A 85 -1.22 -4.07 4.45
N GLN A 86 -1.38 -4.78 5.56
CA GLN A 86 -1.74 -4.21 6.85
C GLN A 86 -0.74 -3.12 7.28
N GLU A 87 0.56 -3.37 7.15
CA GLU A 87 1.58 -2.37 7.44
C GLU A 87 1.52 -1.17 6.51
N ILE A 88 1.27 -1.37 5.21
CA ILE A 88 1.17 -0.27 4.23
C ILE A 88 -0.04 0.60 4.55
N PHE A 89 -1.21 -0.02 4.74
CA PHE A 89 -2.44 0.69 5.07
C PHE A 89 -2.32 1.40 6.41
N ALA A 90 -1.71 0.81 7.43
CA ALA A 90 -1.50 1.44 8.72
C ALA A 90 -0.54 2.64 8.64
N ARG A 91 0.57 2.51 7.90
CA ARG A 91 1.52 3.60 7.68
C ARG A 91 0.89 4.79 6.97
N GLU A 92 0.08 4.52 5.95
CA GLU A 92 -0.60 5.61 5.23
C GLU A 92 -1.74 6.20 6.07
N ALA A 93 -2.54 5.36 6.74
CA ALA A 93 -3.59 5.82 7.64
C ALA A 93 -3.06 6.69 8.78
N ALA A 94 -1.89 6.40 9.33
CA ALA A 94 -1.29 7.20 10.39
C ALA A 94 -1.06 8.66 9.97
N LYS A 95 -0.70 8.90 8.70
CA LYS A 95 -0.50 10.26 8.15
C LYS A 95 -1.82 11.03 8.03
N HIS A 96 -2.91 10.32 7.81
CA HIS A 96 -4.25 10.87 7.56
C HIS A 96 -5.24 10.52 8.68
N ALA A 97 -4.74 10.22 9.88
CA ALA A 97 -5.55 9.62 10.95
C ALA A 97 -6.74 10.49 11.35
N ALA A 98 -6.53 11.81 11.45
CA ALA A 98 -7.60 12.75 11.79
C ALA A 98 -8.74 12.75 10.75
N GLU A 99 -8.40 12.70 9.45
CA GLU A 99 -9.39 12.61 8.37
C GLU A 99 -10.14 11.27 8.45
N LEU A 100 -9.42 10.17 8.60
CA LEU A 100 -9.99 8.83 8.62
C LEU A 100 -10.91 8.59 9.83
N PHE A 101 -10.54 9.08 11.01
CA PHE A 101 -11.38 8.96 12.21
C PHE A 101 -12.66 9.79 12.16
N ALA A 102 -12.68 10.85 11.34
CA ALA A 102 -13.91 11.61 11.09
C ALA A 102 -14.89 10.85 10.17
N ARG A 103 -14.45 9.78 9.49
CA ARG A 103 -15.30 9.02 8.57
C ARG A 103 -16.12 7.94 9.28
N LYS A 104 -17.41 7.87 8.94
CA LYS A 104 -18.35 6.87 9.48
C LYS A 104 -18.22 5.49 8.83
N ASP A 105 -17.68 5.43 7.62
CA ASP A 105 -17.55 4.19 6.83
C ASP A 105 -16.33 3.34 7.24
N LEU A 106 -15.32 3.94 7.86
CA LEU A 106 -14.16 3.23 8.41
C LEU A 106 -14.58 2.18 9.45
N GLY A 107 -15.54 2.54 10.32
CA GLY A 107 -16.09 1.66 11.36
C GLY A 107 -16.83 0.42 10.83
N GLN A 108 -17.15 0.39 9.53
CA GLN A 108 -17.87 -0.72 8.89
C GLN A 108 -16.93 -1.80 8.32
N LEU A 109 -15.62 -1.60 8.41
CA LEU A 109 -14.64 -2.55 7.90
C LEU A 109 -14.57 -3.80 8.79
N ARG A 110 -14.80 -4.98 8.17
CA ARG A 110 -14.87 -6.27 8.88
C ARG A 110 -13.60 -6.66 9.65
N ASN A 111 -12.45 -6.06 9.35
CA ASN A 111 -11.15 -6.39 9.95
C ASN A 111 -10.45 -5.19 10.59
N LEU A 112 -11.21 -4.36 11.28
CA LEU A 112 -10.65 -3.22 12.02
C LEU A 112 -9.65 -3.64 13.09
N ASN A 113 -9.79 -4.80 13.73
CA ASN A 113 -8.97 -5.14 14.89
C ASN A 113 -7.47 -5.31 14.55
N PRO A 114 -7.05 -6.18 13.61
CA PRO A 114 -5.63 -6.26 13.22
C PRO A 114 -5.09 -4.92 12.71
N PHE A 115 -5.87 -4.24 11.87
CA PHE A 115 -5.50 -2.92 11.35
C PHE A 115 -5.32 -1.88 12.45
N ALA A 116 -6.21 -1.83 13.45
CA ALA A 116 -6.16 -0.89 14.56
C ALA A 116 -4.94 -1.13 15.43
N VAL A 117 -4.60 -2.39 15.72
CA VAL A 117 -3.36 -2.74 16.43
C VAL A 117 -2.14 -2.22 15.68
N GLU A 118 -2.11 -2.41 14.37
CA GLU A 118 -0.99 -1.97 13.54
C GLU A 118 -0.93 -0.44 13.40
N LEU A 119 -2.08 0.23 13.28
CA LEU A 119 -2.18 1.68 13.28
C LEU A 119 -1.69 2.28 14.60
N LEU A 120 -2.12 1.71 15.74
CA LEU A 120 -1.64 2.09 17.06
C LEU A 120 -0.14 1.84 17.22
N ARG A 121 0.39 0.75 16.64
CA ARG A 121 1.82 0.46 16.62
C ARG A 121 2.59 1.52 15.82
N VAL A 122 2.08 1.95 14.67
CA VAL A 122 2.70 3.01 13.86
C VAL A 122 2.65 4.35 14.59
N LEU A 123 1.50 4.71 15.17
CA LEU A 123 1.32 5.95 15.92
C LEU A 123 2.15 5.98 17.22
N GLY A 124 2.23 4.86 17.94
CA GLY A 124 3.02 4.70 19.16
C GLY A 124 4.52 4.45 18.90
N GLY A 125 4.88 3.89 17.75
CA GLY A 125 6.26 3.63 17.33
C GLY A 125 7.06 4.90 17.05
N GLY A 126 6.38 6.04 16.81
CA GLY A 126 7.00 7.36 16.82
C GLY A 126 7.57 7.81 18.18
N VAL A 127 7.39 7.02 19.24
CA VAL A 127 7.82 7.35 20.62
C VAL A 127 9.18 6.73 21.00
N ARG A 128 9.83 5.92 20.16
CA ARG A 128 11.12 5.30 20.55
C ARG A 128 12.18 5.29 19.46
N ALA A 129 13.01 6.33 19.45
CA ALA A 129 14.41 6.29 19.06
C ALA A 129 15.25 7.18 20.00
N GLY A 130 15.12 6.94 21.30
CA GLY A 130 16.04 7.43 22.32
C GLY A 130 16.39 6.24 23.20
N GLU A 131 17.63 5.77 23.08
CA GLU A 131 18.20 4.73 23.92
C GLU A 131 18.03 5.08 25.41
N GLY A 132 17.67 4.07 26.19
CA GLY A 132 17.42 4.23 27.61
C GLY A 132 16.59 3.06 28.11
N GLN A 133 17.29 1.99 28.47
CA GLN A 133 16.81 0.99 29.42
C GLN A 133 16.12 1.71 30.57
N ASN A 134 14.79 1.56 30.74
CA ASN A 134 14.04 1.72 31.99
C ASN A 134 12.53 1.47 31.77
N ASP A 135 11.97 0.72 32.71
CA ASP A 135 10.57 0.57 33.13
C ASP A 135 9.43 0.81 32.13
N TYR A 136 8.68 -0.27 31.91
CA TYR A 136 7.38 -0.27 31.28
C TYR A 136 6.34 0.42 32.18
N LYS A 137 6.28 1.75 32.10
CA LYS A 137 5.08 2.51 32.46
C LYS A 137 4.53 3.08 31.16
N GLY A 138 3.55 2.38 30.57
CA GLY A 138 2.94 2.72 29.30
C GLY A 138 2.34 4.13 29.32
N SER A 139 3.14 5.13 28.96
CA SER A 139 2.68 6.48 28.70
C SER A 139 2.46 6.60 27.20
N ILE A 140 1.19 6.54 26.80
CA ILE A 140 0.78 7.00 25.48
C ILE A 140 1.07 8.50 25.45
N SER A 141 1.97 8.94 24.58
CA SER A 141 2.26 10.36 24.40
C SER A 141 1.06 11.03 23.72
N TRP A 142 0.26 11.74 24.51
CA TRP A 142 -0.93 12.47 24.05
C TRP A 142 -0.63 13.64 23.10
N ARG A 143 0.65 13.95 22.87
CA ARG A 143 1.09 15.00 21.95
C ARG A 143 0.62 14.77 20.51
N PHE A 144 0.36 13.52 20.12
CA PHE A 144 -0.16 13.18 18.78
C PHE A 144 -1.65 13.46 18.60
N LEU A 145 -2.42 13.60 19.68
CA LEU A 145 -3.87 13.91 19.62
C LEU A 145 -4.17 15.41 19.67
N THR A 146 -3.14 16.26 19.75
CA THR A 146 -3.29 17.73 19.77
C THR A 146 -3.84 18.31 18.47
N ASN A 147 -3.83 17.55 17.37
CA ASN A 147 -4.46 17.92 16.09
C ASN A 147 -5.95 17.55 15.98
N LEU A 148 -6.54 16.87 16.98
CA LEU A 148 -7.98 16.64 17.03
C LEU A 148 -8.65 17.85 17.70
N LYS A 149 -9.11 18.81 16.89
CA LYS A 149 -9.90 19.95 17.40
C LYS A 149 -11.12 19.43 18.15
N GLY A 150 -11.21 19.76 19.45
CA GLY A 150 -12.37 19.49 20.30
C GLY A 150 -12.25 18.31 21.26
N TRP A 151 -11.09 17.64 21.35
CA TRP A 151 -10.91 16.55 22.31
C TRP A 151 -10.39 17.08 23.66
N ASN A 152 -11.16 16.85 24.73
CA ASN A 152 -10.80 17.23 26.11
C ASN A 152 -10.45 15.95 26.89
N PRO A 153 -9.20 15.77 27.35
CA PRO A 153 -8.82 14.58 28.09
C PRO A 153 -9.46 14.60 29.50
N PRO A 154 -9.90 13.44 30.04
CA PRO A 154 -10.34 13.37 31.42
C PRO A 154 -9.14 13.58 32.36
N CYS A 155 -9.32 14.48 33.33
CA CYS A 155 -8.36 14.78 34.40
C CYS A 155 -8.10 13.58 35.30
#